data_AF-A0A699XCA1-F1
#
_entry.id   AF-A0A699XCA1-F1
#
_cell.length_a   1.000
_cell.length_b   1.000
_cell.length_c   1.000
_cell.angle_alpha   90.00
_cell.angle_beta   90.00
_cell.angle_gamma   90.00
#
_symmetry.space_group_name_H-M   'P 1'
#
loop_
_entity.id
_entity.type
_entity.pdbx_description
1 polymer ?
#
loop_
_entity_poly.entity_id
_entity_poly.type
_entity_poly.pdbx_seq_one_letter_code
_entity_poly.pdbx_strand_id
1 'polypeptide(L)'
;MLIFSKALMFLLAEVMATVCYTQNRSLIHTRHHKTPYELVHDKKPDHTFFRVFGALCYLTNDSKDLRKLQSTTDIGIFVGYAPSRKGYR
;
A
#
# COMPACT_ATOMS: atom_id res chain seq x y z
N MET A 1 3.21 9.56 -5.58
CA MET A 1 2.81 8.80 -6.80
C MET A 1 1.68 9.44 -7.61
N LEU A 2 0.77 10.25 -7.05
CA LEU A 2 -0.28 10.94 -7.82
C LEU A 2 0.06 12.36 -8.28
N ILE A 3 1.02 13.03 -7.64
CA ILE A 3 1.38 14.44 -7.93
C ILE A 3 2.04 14.60 -9.33
N PHE A 4 2.60 13.52 -9.88
CA PHE A 4 3.25 13.52 -11.21
C PHE A 4 2.34 13.05 -12.35
N SER A 5 1.12 12.62 -12.03
CA SER A 5 0.11 12.31 -13.03
C SER A 5 -0.65 13.60 -13.33
N LYS A 6 -0.74 14.02 -14.61
CA LYS A 6 -1.76 14.96 -15.10
C LYS A 6 -3.16 14.34 -14.97
N ALA A 7 -3.51 13.80 -13.81
CA ALA A 7 -4.85 13.34 -13.51
C ALA A 7 -5.76 14.55 -13.62
N LEU A 8 -6.79 14.47 -14.47
CA LEU A 8 -7.68 15.58 -14.70
C LEU A 8 -8.19 16.10 -13.34
N MET A 9 -8.21 17.43 -13.19
CA MET A 9 -8.69 18.13 -11.99
C MET A 9 -10.04 17.61 -11.46
N PHE A 10 -10.89 17.01 -12.32
CA PHE A 10 -12.18 16.44 -11.91
C PHE A 10 -12.04 15.25 -10.94
N LEU A 11 -10.94 14.48 -10.99
CA LEU A 11 -10.71 13.33 -10.12
C LEU A 11 -10.21 13.73 -8.72
N LEU A 12 -9.86 15.00 -8.48
CA LEU A 12 -9.28 15.42 -7.21
C LEU A 12 -10.24 15.22 -6.03
N ALA A 13 -11.54 15.51 -6.21
CA ALA A 13 -12.51 15.35 -5.13
C ALA A 13 -12.64 13.88 -4.70
N GLU A 14 -12.71 12.96 -5.66
CA GLU A 14 -12.83 11.53 -5.41
C GLU A 14 -11.54 10.94 -4.81
N VAL A 15 -10.38 11.36 -5.32
CA VAL A 15 -9.07 10.98 -4.78
C VAL A 15 -8.93 11.46 -3.34
N MET A 16 -9.27 12.71 -3.05
CA MET A 16 -9.18 13.26 -1.69
C MET A 16 -10.16 12.57 -0.74
N ALA A 17 -11.39 12.29 -1.17
CA ALA A 17 -12.36 11.53 -0.38
C ALA A 17 -11.82 10.12 -0.05
N THR A 18 -11.20 9.45 -1.02
CA THR A 18 -10.61 8.11 -0.84
C THR A 18 -9.41 8.15 0.12
N VAL A 19 -8.54 9.16 0.00
CA VAL A 19 -7.40 9.35 0.91
C VAL A 19 -7.88 9.63 2.33
N CYS A 20 -8.83 10.54 2.52
CA CYS A 20 -9.40 10.81 3.85
C CYS A 20 -10.08 9.57 4.44
N TYR A 21 -10.85 8.83 3.64
CA TYR A 21 -11.52 7.61 4.09
C TYR A 21 -10.54 6.54 4.56
N THR A 22 -9.48 6.30 3.78
CA THR A 22 -8.43 5.33 4.12
C THR A 22 -7.61 5.79 5.33
N GLN A 23 -7.19 7.05 5.38
CA GLN A 23 -6.42 7.59 6.50
C GLN A 23 -7.19 7.53 7.82
N ASN A 24 -8.47 7.92 7.81
CA ASN A 24 -9.30 7.92 9.02
C ASN A 24 -9.51 6.52 9.61
N ARG A 25 -9.39 5.47 8.79
CA ARG A 25 -9.63 4.08 9.19
C ARG A 25 -8.37 3.25 9.39
N SER A 26 -7.24 3.65 8.80
CA SER A 26 -6.00 2.85 8.85
C SER A 26 -4.88 3.48 9.67
N LEU A 27 -4.85 4.82 9.82
CA LEU A 27 -3.78 5.47 10.58
C LEU A 27 -4.07 5.41 12.08
N ILE A 28 -3.19 4.75 12.82
CA ILE A 28 -3.28 4.68 14.27
C ILE A 28 -2.67 5.94 14.88
N HIS A 29 -3.45 6.63 15.70
CA HIS A 29 -2.96 7.76 16.47
C HIS A 29 -2.22 7.26 17.70
N THR A 30 -0.94 7.65 17.86
CA THR A 30 -0.03 7.14 18.88
C THR A 30 -0.49 7.39 20.31
N ARG A 31 -1.14 8.53 20.58
CA ARG A 31 -1.59 8.89 21.93
C ARG A 31 -2.69 7.98 22.48
N HIS A 32 -3.57 7.49 21.60
CA HIS A 32 -4.75 6.73 22.00
C HIS A 32 -4.69 5.26 21.54
N HIS A 33 -3.68 4.90 20.75
CA HIS A 33 -3.57 3.59 20.08
C HIS A 33 -4.85 3.20 19.32
N LYS A 34 -5.55 4.20 18.76
CA LYS A 34 -6.81 4.08 18.05
C LYS A 34 -6.76 4.87 16.75
N THR A 35 -7.56 4.46 15.78
CA THR A 35 -7.78 5.21 14.53
C THR A 35 -8.75 6.37 14.76
N PRO A 36 -8.71 7.45 13.96
CA PRO A 36 -9.71 8.52 14.02
C PRO A 36 -11.15 7.99 13.95
N TYR A 37 -11.40 6.96 13.14
CA TYR A 37 -12.71 6.32 13.03
C TYR A 37 -13.15 5.71 14.37
N GLU A 38 -12.27 4.99 15.06
CA GLU A 38 -12.54 4.41 16.37
C GLU A 38 -12.76 5.46 17.45
N LEU A 39 -12.08 6.60 17.36
CA LEU A 39 -12.26 7.70 18.32
C LEU A 39 -13.62 8.37 18.20
N VAL A 40 -14.19 8.43 16.99
CA VAL A 40 -15.47 9.10 16.75
C VAL A 40 -16.67 8.15 16.91
N HIS A 41 -16.51 6.88 16.55
CA HIS A 41 -17.62 5.92 16.49
C HIS A 41 -17.55 4.84 17.57
N ASP A 42 -16.49 4.82 18.38
CA ASP A 42 -16.19 3.76 19.37
C ASP A 42 -16.30 2.33 18.80
N LYS A 43 -16.06 2.19 17.48
CA LYS A 43 -16.17 0.95 16.72
C LYS A 43 -14.94 0.78 15.84
N LYS A 44 -14.41 -0.45 15.78
CA LYS A 44 -13.33 -0.81 14.86
C LYS A 44 -13.78 -0.63 13.39
N PRO A 45 -12.95 -0.05 12.51
CA PRO A 45 -13.29 0.05 11.11
C PRO A 45 -13.35 -1.34 10.48
N ASP A 46 -14.34 -1.53 9.62
CA ASP A 46 -14.40 -2.70 8.75
C ASP A 46 -13.42 -2.49 7.58
N HIS A 47 -12.59 -3.50 7.35
CA HIS A 47 -11.57 -3.52 6.30
C HIS A 47 -11.88 -4.55 5.21
N THR A 48 -12.96 -5.31 5.31
CA THR A 48 -13.34 -6.36 4.33
C THR A 48 -13.56 -5.82 2.93
N PHE A 49 -13.94 -4.54 2.81
CA PHE A 49 -14.13 -3.85 1.54
C PHE A 49 -12.80 -3.54 0.80
N PHE A 50 -11.67 -3.50 1.50
CA PHE A 50 -10.40 -3.17 0.84
C PHE A 50 -9.92 -4.35 0.00
N ARG A 51 -9.69 -4.09 -1.29
CA ARG A 51 -9.06 -5.04 -2.20
C ARG A 51 -7.55 -4.89 -2.14
N VAL A 52 -6.82 -6.01 -2.04
CA VAL A 52 -5.36 -6.00 -2.20
C VAL A 52 -5.03 -5.50 -3.61
N PHE A 53 -4.26 -4.41 -3.68
CA PHE A 53 -3.78 -3.85 -4.92
C PHE A 53 -2.35 -4.31 -5.18
N GLY A 54 -2.07 -4.70 -6.43
CA GLY A 54 -0.78 -5.22 -6.86
C GLY A 54 -0.90 -6.62 -7.45
N ALA A 55 0.22 -7.14 -7.94
CA ALA A 55 0.32 -8.49 -8.49
C ALA A 55 1.24 -9.35 -7.62
N LEU A 56 0.98 -10.65 -7.51
CA LEU A 56 1.92 -11.58 -6.91
C LEU A 56 3.23 -11.52 -7.71
N CYS A 57 4.35 -11.33 -7.02
CA CYS A 57 5.67 -11.36 -7.65
C CYS A 57 6.62 -12.26 -6.90
N TYR A 58 7.52 -12.88 -7.66
CA TYR A 58 8.64 -13.66 -7.14
C TYR A 58 9.91 -12.84 -7.36
N LEU A 59 10.53 -12.41 -6.27
CA LEU A 59 11.78 -11.68 -6.30
C LEU A 59 12.92 -12.67 -6.16
N THR A 60 13.90 -12.62 -7.07
CA THR A 60 15.12 -13.42 -6.91
C THR A 60 15.86 -12.96 -5.65
N ASN A 61 16.13 -13.91 -4.77
CA ASN A 61 16.94 -13.68 -3.59
C ASN A 61 18.42 -13.77 -4.01
N ASP A 62 19.09 -12.62 -4.10
CA ASP A 62 20.50 -12.54 -4.50
C ASP A 62 21.46 -12.54 -3.29
N SER A 63 20.99 -12.99 -2.11
CA SER A 63 21.84 -13.00 -0.92
C SER A 63 23.00 -13.98 -1.07
N LYS A 64 24.21 -13.51 -0.71
CA LYS A 64 25.46 -14.30 -0.82
C LYS A 64 25.49 -15.52 0.12
N ASP A 65 24.57 -15.57 1.09
CA ASP A 65 24.48 -16.63 2.10
C ASP A 65 23.50 -17.75 1.73
N LEU A 66 22.96 -17.76 0.50
CA LEU A 66 22.10 -18.85 0.03
C LEU A 66 22.88 -20.17 -0.03
N ARG A 67 22.62 -21.03 0.96
CA ARG A 67 23.07 -22.43 0.93
C ARG A 67 22.32 -23.18 -0.18
N LYS A 68 22.93 -24.23 -0.73
CA LYS A 68 22.46 -25.06 -1.87
C LYS A 68 20.99 -25.55 -1.85
N LEU A 69 20.29 -25.45 -0.73
CA LEU A 69 18.91 -25.93 -0.53
C LEU A 69 17.93 -24.83 -0.06
N GLN A 70 18.38 -23.57 0.03
CA GLN A 70 17.52 -22.44 0.41
C GLN A 70 16.71 -21.94 -0.79
N SER A 71 15.54 -21.34 -0.53
CA SER A 71 14.69 -20.78 -1.58
C SER A 71 15.42 -19.65 -2.30
N THR A 72 15.48 -19.74 -3.63
CA THR A 72 16.09 -18.70 -4.49
C THR A 72 15.14 -17.56 -4.81
N THR A 73 13.88 -17.66 -4.37
CA THR A 73 12.83 -16.68 -4.68
C THR A 73 12.02 -16.33 -3.45
N ASP A 74 11.88 -15.05 -3.18
CA ASP A 74 11.01 -14.50 -2.16
C ASP A 74 9.66 -14.11 -2.79
N ILE A 75 8.56 -14.37 -2.09
CA ILE A 75 7.21 -14.02 -2.55
C ILE A 75 6.84 -12.64 -2.01
N GLY A 76 6.35 -11.76 -2.88
CA GLY A 76 5.90 -10.42 -2.52
C GLY A 76 4.71 -9.93 -3.34
N ILE A 77 4.27 -8.71 -3.06
CA ILE A 77 3.25 -8.00 -3.83
C ILE A 77 3.94 -6.89 -4.62
N PHE A 78 3.86 -6.95 -5.94
CA PHE A 78 4.34 -5.91 -6.83
C PHE A 78 3.34 -4.75 -6.89
N VAL A 79 3.76 -3.58 -6.39
CA VAL A 79 2.97 -2.35 -6.37
C VAL A 79 3.43 -1.37 -7.48
N GLY A 80 4.67 -1.50 -7.94
CA GLY A 80 5.24 -0.65 -8.99
C GLY A 80 6.77 -0.59 -8.93
N TYR A 81 7.38 0.00 -9.95
CA TYR A 81 8.82 0.22 -10.00
C TYR A 81 9.22 1.48 -9.23
N ALA A 82 10.43 1.48 -8.66
CA ALA A 82 11.01 2.68 -8.06
C ALA A 82 11.17 3.79 -9.13
N PRO A 83 11.04 5.08 -8.76
CA PRO A 83 11.16 6.18 -9.72
C PRO A 83 12.47 6.20 -10.51
N SER A 84 13.55 5.67 -9.92
CA SER A 84 14.89 5.59 -10.50
C SER A 84 15.13 4.35 -11.37
N ARG A 85 14.18 3.43 -11.46
CA ARG A 85 14.32 2.17 -12.20
C ARG A 85 13.44 2.21 -13.45
N LYS A 86 14.04 1.90 -14.61
CA LYS A 86 13.25 1.62 -15.82
C LYS A 86 12.46 0.33 -15.58
N GLY A 87 11.13 0.46 -15.57
CA GLY A 87 10.23 -0.67 -15.55
C GLY A 87 10.02 -1.27 -16.92
N TYR A 88 9.50 -2.49 -16.97
CA TYR A 88 8.90 -3.02 -18.18
C TYR A 88 7.65 -2.17 -18.50
N ARG A 89 7.51 -1.72 -19.74
CA ARG A 89 6.36 -0.94 -20.23
C ARG A 89 5.68 -1.68 -21.35
#